data_AF-A0A372L7T3-F1
#
_entry.id   AF-A0A372L7T3-F1
#
_cell.length_a   1.000
_cell.length_b   1.000
_cell.length_c   1.000
_cell.angle_alpha   90.00
_cell.angle_beta   90.00
_cell.angle_gamma   90.00
#
_symmetry.space_group_name_H-M   'P 1'
#
loop_
_entity.id
_entity.type
_entity.pdbx_description
1 polymer ?
#
loop_
_entity_poly.entity_id
_entity_poly.type
_entity_poly.pdbx_seq_one_letter_code
_entity_poly.pdbx_strand_id
1 'polypeptide(L)'
;MSLEHFLQKAISSWMNEEGPDSDIVLSSRIRLARNFKDFSFSTLFSQEEAMQIINVIKDCLNDTDIPEVGRLEFLQMESLQPLDKLVLVEKHLISPNLAEDSPYGACLLSANEEVSIMVNEEDHLRIQCLYSGLQLNEALQRANALDDFIEGQIDYAFDEERGYLTSCPTNVGTGLRASVMMHLPGLVLTNQINHLIPAINQLGLVVRGIYGEGSEAIGNIFQISNQITLGKSETDIVEDLTSVVQQIIAQERSAREALVHTSDIQLEDRVYRSFGILQHARVIETKEAARCLSDVRLGIDLGYIKNISKGILNELMILTQPGFLQKYAGGPLRPHERDIRRAAFIRERFDLEKKDNSEGGNSL
;
A
#
# COMPACT_ATOMS: atom_id res chain seq x y z
N MET A 1 -3.20 10.07 -20.11
CA MET A 1 -4.59 9.81 -19.70
C MET A 1 -5.00 11.00 -18.85
N SER A 2 -6.14 10.99 -18.15
CA SER A 2 -6.51 12.10 -17.25
C SER A 2 -6.45 11.64 -15.80
N LEU A 3 -6.16 12.57 -14.89
CA LEU A 3 -6.27 12.42 -13.43
C LEU A 3 -7.56 11.70 -12.98
N GLU A 4 -8.66 11.88 -13.72
CA GLU A 4 -9.92 11.18 -13.48
C GLU A 4 -9.77 9.65 -13.53
N HIS A 5 -8.87 9.10 -14.34
CA HIS A 5 -8.61 7.66 -14.39
C HIS A 5 -8.16 7.12 -13.03
N PHE A 6 -7.15 7.74 -12.42
CA PHE A 6 -6.57 7.30 -11.15
C PHE A 6 -7.51 7.52 -9.96
N LEU A 7 -8.41 8.51 -10.08
CA LEU A 7 -9.35 8.86 -9.02
C LEU A 7 -10.70 8.12 -9.12
N GLN A 8 -11.12 7.72 -10.33
CA GLN A 8 -12.38 7.01 -10.56
C GLN A 8 -12.21 5.49 -10.53
N LYS A 9 -11.05 4.97 -10.99
CA LYS A 9 -10.74 3.56 -10.74
C LYS A 9 -10.36 3.38 -9.28
N ALA A 10 -11.27 2.76 -8.56
CA ALA A 10 -11.01 2.21 -7.24
C ALA A 10 -9.84 1.23 -7.20
N ILE A 11 -9.60 0.52 -8.31
CA ILE A 11 -8.82 -0.71 -8.35
C ILE A 11 -7.50 -0.47 -9.08
N SER A 12 -6.40 -0.43 -8.32
CA SER A 12 -5.04 -0.60 -8.84
C SER A 12 -4.80 -2.08 -9.18
N SER A 13 -3.92 -2.38 -10.13
CA SER A 13 -3.65 -3.77 -10.55
C SER A 13 -3.19 -4.63 -9.37
N TRP A 14 -2.35 -4.07 -8.50
CA TRP A 14 -1.87 -4.75 -7.29
C TRP A 14 -2.98 -5.12 -6.28
N MET A 15 -4.16 -4.48 -6.34
CA MET A 15 -5.27 -4.77 -5.41
C MET A 15 -6.12 -5.97 -5.85
N ASN A 16 -6.03 -6.37 -7.13
CA ASN A 16 -6.95 -7.33 -7.75
C ASN A 16 -6.26 -8.56 -8.35
N GLU A 17 -4.97 -8.47 -8.69
CA GLU A 17 -4.24 -9.63 -9.20
C GLU A 17 -3.95 -10.65 -8.11
N GLU A 18 -4.05 -11.94 -8.41
CA GLU A 18 -3.64 -13.02 -7.50
C GLU A 18 -2.12 -13.22 -7.60
N GLY A 19 -1.40 -12.59 -6.68
CA GLY A 19 0.03 -12.83 -6.49
C GLY A 19 0.32 -14.08 -5.61
N PRO A 20 1.60 -14.50 -5.51
CA PRO A 20 2.03 -15.54 -4.59
C PRO A 20 1.64 -15.22 -3.14
N ASP A 21 1.13 -16.22 -2.42
CA ASP A 21 0.67 -16.11 -1.02
C ASP A 21 -0.34 -14.98 -0.76
N SER A 22 -1.15 -14.61 -1.77
CA SER A 22 -2.12 -13.50 -1.71
C SER A 22 -3.29 -13.71 -0.72
N ASP A 23 -3.45 -14.92 -0.17
CA ASP A 23 -4.34 -15.19 0.96
C ASP A 23 -3.89 -14.43 2.23
N ILE A 24 -2.59 -14.27 2.43
CA ILE A 24 -2.03 -13.61 3.62
C ILE A 24 -1.32 -12.30 3.25
N VAL A 25 -0.55 -12.30 2.17
CA VAL A 25 0.21 -11.13 1.72
C VAL A 25 -0.65 -10.30 0.77
N LEU A 26 -0.98 -9.06 1.17
CA LEU A 26 -1.74 -8.15 0.34
C LEU A 26 -0.87 -7.55 -0.76
N SER A 27 0.34 -7.08 -0.40
CA SER A 27 1.25 -6.47 -1.35
C SER A 27 2.70 -6.48 -0.90
N SER A 28 3.58 -6.43 -1.90
CA SER A 28 5.01 -6.18 -1.75
C SER A 28 5.34 -4.80 -2.32
N ARG A 29 6.22 -4.07 -1.62
CA ARG A 29 6.57 -2.70 -1.99
C ARG A 29 8.05 -2.43 -1.79
N ILE A 30 8.69 -1.93 -2.83
CA ILE A 30 10.07 -1.44 -2.82
C ILE A 30 10.04 0.07 -2.98
N ARG A 31 10.83 0.77 -2.18
CA ARG A 31 11.07 2.21 -2.33
C ARG A 31 12.57 2.49 -2.35
N LEU A 32 13.02 3.30 -3.29
CA LEU A 32 14.39 3.80 -3.38
C LEU A 32 14.37 5.32 -3.22
N ALA A 33 15.17 5.84 -2.29
CA ALA A 33 15.33 7.27 -2.05
C ALA A 33 16.64 7.76 -2.65
N ARG A 34 16.59 8.85 -3.42
CA ARG A 34 17.74 9.47 -4.07
C ARG A 34 17.67 11.00 -3.97
N ASN A 35 18.83 11.63 -3.83
CA ASN A 35 19.00 13.06 -4.05
C ASN A 35 19.91 13.29 -5.25
N PHE A 36 19.83 14.49 -5.82
CA PHE A 36 20.60 14.89 -7.00
C PHE A 36 21.81 15.71 -6.56
N LYS A 37 22.96 15.47 -7.19
CA LYS A 37 24.26 16.02 -6.79
C LYS A 37 24.33 17.55 -6.79
N ASP A 38 23.70 18.18 -7.78
CA ASP A 38 23.81 19.63 -8.03
C ASP A 38 22.73 20.47 -7.31
N PHE A 39 21.95 19.85 -6.43
CA PHE A 39 20.85 20.50 -5.73
C PHE A 39 21.00 20.40 -4.21
N SER A 40 20.64 21.48 -3.51
CA SER A 40 20.47 21.45 -2.06
C SER A 40 19.38 20.45 -1.67
N PHE A 41 19.52 19.73 -0.54
CA PHE A 41 18.51 18.77 -0.09
C PHE A 41 17.18 19.44 0.28
N SER A 42 16.08 18.66 0.27
CA SER A 42 14.70 19.13 0.52
C SER A 42 14.51 19.96 1.80
N THR A 43 15.39 19.78 2.80
CA THR A 43 15.35 20.54 4.05
C THR A 43 15.86 21.98 3.92
N LEU A 44 16.58 22.30 2.85
CA LEU A 44 17.28 23.58 2.66
C LEU A 44 17.03 24.23 1.29
N PHE A 45 16.53 23.48 0.30
CA PHE A 45 16.35 23.99 -1.06
C PHE A 45 15.39 25.19 -1.14
N SER A 46 15.63 26.03 -2.13
CA SER A 46 14.73 27.12 -2.49
C SER A 46 13.55 26.60 -3.33
N GLN A 47 12.49 27.41 -3.43
CA GLN A 47 11.38 27.15 -4.36
C GLN A 47 11.88 27.03 -5.82
N GLU A 48 12.90 27.83 -6.19
CA GLU A 48 13.48 27.81 -7.53
C GLU A 48 14.18 26.48 -7.81
N GLU A 49 14.99 25.98 -6.87
CA GLU A 49 15.62 24.65 -6.95
C GLU A 49 14.57 23.54 -7.01
N ALA A 50 13.53 23.58 -6.16
CA ALA A 50 12.47 22.59 -6.17
C ALA A 50 11.76 22.49 -7.54
N MET A 51 11.50 23.64 -8.18
CA MET A 51 10.93 23.68 -9.54
C MET A 51 11.91 23.21 -10.62
N GLN A 52 13.21 23.49 -10.47
CA GLN A 52 14.23 22.96 -11.37
C GLN A 52 14.30 21.43 -11.30
N ILE A 53 14.25 20.85 -10.08
CA ILE A 53 14.21 19.39 -9.89
C ILE A 53 12.99 18.78 -10.60
N ILE A 54 11.81 19.38 -10.43
CA ILE A 54 10.60 18.95 -11.16
C ILE A 54 10.81 18.97 -12.67
N ASN A 55 11.37 20.05 -13.21
CA ASN A 55 11.57 20.19 -14.65
C ASN A 55 12.56 19.15 -15.18
N VAL A 56 13.68 18.93 -14.47
CA VAL A 56 14.68 17.92 -14.84
C VAL A 56 14.05 16.52 -14.88
N ILE A 57 13.26 16.17 -13.87
CA ILE A 57 12.58 14.86 -13.84
C ILE A 57 11.49 14.76 -14.90
N LYS A 58 10.76 15.85 -15.13
CA LYS A 58 9.77 15.90 -16.20
C LYS A 58 10.43 15.72 -17.56
N ASP A 59 11.56 16.36 -17.83
CA ASP A 59 12.28 16.21 -19.11
C ASP A 59 12.87 14.80 -19.27
N CYS A 60 13.29 14.16 -18.17
CA CYS A 60 13.80 12.80 -18.15
C CYS A 60 12.73 11.72 -18.41
N LEU A 61 11.52 11.90 -17.86
CA LEU A 61 10.48 10.85 -17.80
C LEU A 61 9.23 11.14 -18.62
N ASN A 62 8.95 12.39 -18.99
CA ASN A 62 7.77 12.74 -19.76
C ASN A 62 7.94 12.35 -21.24
N ASP A 63 6.93 11.70 -21.81
CA ASP A 63 6.92 11.18 -23.18
C ASP A 63 7.96 10.08 -23.49
N THR A 64 8.70 9.59 -22.49
CA THR A 64 9.57 8.42 -22.64
C THR A 64 8.79 7.13 -22.37
N ASP A 65 8.82 6.20 -23.33
CA ASP A 65 8.29 4.85 -23.12
C ASP A 65 9.37 4.04 -22.40
N ILE A 66 9.23 3.92 -21.08
CA ILE A 66 10.18 3.19 -20.25
C ILE A 66 9.91 1.70 -20.45
N PRO A 67 10.92 0.88 -20.83
CA PRO A 67 10.75 -0.55 -20.98
C PRO A 67 10.09 -1.17 -19.74
N GLU A 68 9.08 -2.03 -19.95
CA GLU A 68 8.33 -2.75 -18.91
C GLU A 68 7.42 -1.91 -17.97
N VAL A 69 7.55 -0.58 -17.97
CA VAL A 69 6.73 0.33 -17.15
C VAL A 69 5.70 1.08 -18.01
N GLY A 70 6.08 1.42 -19.24
CA GLY A 70 5.28 2.21 -20.15
C GLY A 70 5.34 3.71 -19.83
N ARG A 71 4.34 4.44 -20.33
CA ARG A 71 4.22 5.89 -20.11
C ARG A 71 3.77 6.22 -18.69
N LEU A 72 4.46 7.19 -18.07
CA LEU A 72 4.09 7.77 -16.79
C LEU A 72 3.24 9.03 -16.96
N GLU A 73 2.25 9.22 -16.10
CA GLU A 73 1.44 10.43 -16.01
C GLU A 73 1.96 11.33 -14.89
N PHE A 74 2.28 12.58 -15.23
CA PHE A 74 2.83 13.55 -14.28
C PHE A 74 1.71 14.32 -13.57
N LEU A 75 1.69 14.26 -12.25
CA LEU A 75 0.73 14.93 -11.37
C LEU A 75 1.46 15.94 -10.47
N GLN A 76 1.19 17.22 -10.66
CA GLN A 76 1.77 18.29 -9.83
C GLN A 76 0.93 18.53 -8.59
N MET A 77 1.52 18.47 -7.39
CA MET A 77 0.76 18.57 -6.14
C MET A 77 0.00 19.90 -6.01
N GLU A 78 0.58 21.01 -6.48
CA GLU A 78 -0.09 22.33 -6.46
C GLU A 78 -1.39 22.36 -7.29
N SER A 79 -1.47 21.53 -8.34
CA SER A 79 -2.64 21.45 -9.22
C SER A 79 -3.77 20.55 -8.70
N LEU A 80 -3.48 19.72 -7.69
CA LEU A 80 -4.43 18.74 -7.15
C LEU A 80 -5.26 19.33 -6.02
N GLN A 81 -6.55 19.01 -6.01
CA GLN A 81 -7.41 19.34 -4.88
C GLN A 81 -7.00 18.54 -3.64
N PRO A 82 -7.16 19.07 -2.41
CA PRO A 82 -6.80 18.36 -1.18
C PRO A 82 -7.43 16.96 -1.07
N LEU A 83 -8.67 16.82 -1.55
CA LEU A 83 -9.37 15.54 -1.58
C LEU A 83 -8.72 14.53 -2.54
N ASP A 84 -8.19 14.98 -3.68
CA ASP A 84 -7.53 14.12 -4.66
C ASP A 84 -6.19 13.62 -4.12
N LYS A 85 -5.44 14.50 -3.43
CA LYS A 85 -4.23 14.12 -2.71
C LYS A 85 -4.51 13.06 -1.65
N LEU A 86 -5.57 13.24 -0.86
CA LEU A 86 -5.98 12.27 0.16
C LEU A 86 -6.31 10.90 -0.45
N VAL A 87 -7.01 10.88 -1.60
CA VAL A 87 -7.28 9.64 -2.34
C VAL A 87 -5.98 8.94 -2.77
N LEU A 88 -5.00 9.68 -3.30
CA LEU A 88 -3.69 9.11 -3.69
C LEU A 88 -2.92 8.54 -2.48
N VAL A 89 -3.02 9.17 -1.30
CA VAL A 89 -2.46 8.66 -0.04
C VAL A 89 -3.17 7.37 0.38
N GLU A 90 -4.49 7.33 0.32
CA GLU A 90 -5.31 6.15 0.67
C GLU A 90 -5.06 4.97 -0.27
N LYS A 91 -4.71 5.22 -1.54
CA LYS A 91 -4.25 4.19 -2.50
C LYS A 91 -2.78 3.77 -2.30
N HIS A 92 -2.08 4.37 -1.34
CA HIS A 92 -0.64 4.20 -1.11
C HIS A 92 0.26 4.59 -2.28
N LEU A 93 -0.24 5.43 -3.20
CA LEU A 93 0.51 5.91 -4.37
C LEU A 93 1.44 7.06 -4.00
N ILE A 94 1.05 7.90 -3.04
CA ILE A 94 1.90 8.96 -2.49
C ILE A 94 1.97 8.87 -0.97
N SER A 95 2.97 9.51 -0.36
CA SER A 95 3.07 9.64 1.09
C SER A 95 2.19 10.79 1.62
N PRO A 96 1.77 10.73 2.90
CA PRO A 96 1.14 11.88 3.56
C PRO A 96 1.99 13.14 3.49
N ASN A 97 3.31 13.01 3.65
CA ASN A 97 4.26 14.12 3.59
C ASN A 97 4.21 14.84 2.22
N LEU A 98 4.17 14.09 1.10
CA LEU A 98 4.03 14.70 -0.22
C LEU A 98 2.69 15.45 -0.38
N ALA A 99 1.62 14.92 0.22
CA ALA A 99 0.29 15.51 0.12
C ALA A 99 0.16 16.82 0.91
N GLU A 100 0.75 16.88 2.10
CA GLU A 100 0.56 17.95 3.09
C GLU A 100 1.70 18.97 3.11
N ASP A 101 2.96 18.52 3.05
CA ASP A 101 4.14 19.32 3.37
C ASP A 101 5.02 19.67 2.16
N SER A 102 4.75 19.09 0.98
CA SER A 102 5.47 19.35 -0.26
C SER A 102 4.65 20.20 -1.25
N PRO A 103 4.60 21.54 -1.10
CA PRO A 103 3.85 22.40 -2.02
C PRO A 103 4.38 22.33 -3.45
N TYR A 104 5.70 22.20 -3.60
CA TYR A 104 6.40 21.98 -4.88
C TYR A 104 6.69 20.50 -5.12
N GLY A 105 5.82 19.63 -4.63
CA GLY A 105 5.89 18.19 -4.87
C GLY A 105 5.28 17.79 -6.21
N ALA A 106 5.70 16.65 -6.73
CA ALA A 106 5.05 16.00 -7.86
C ALA A 106 5.04 14.48 -7.69
N CYS A 107 4.19 13.82 -8.46
CA CYS A 107 4.13 12.36 -8.54
C CYS A 107 3.99 11.94 -9.99
N LEU A 108 4.78 10.95 -10.42
CA LEU A 108 4.62 10.30 -11.71
C LEU A 108 4.04 8.90 -11.49
N LEU A 109 2.93 8.58 -12.16
CA LEU A 109 2.24 7.31 -11.99
C LEU A 109 2.19 6.52 -13.30
N SER A 110 2.46 5.22 -13.24
CA SER A 110 2.16 4.32 -14.35
C SER A 110 0.65 4.12 -14.49
N ALA A 111 0.19 3.81 -15.70
CA ALA A 111 -1.24 3.61 -15.98
C ALA A 111 -1.89 2.49 -15.15
N ASN A 112 -1.11 1.47 -14.78
CA ASN A 112 -1.53 0.33 -13.97
C ASN A 112 -1.34 0.57 -12.45
N GLU A 113 -0.79 1.72 -12.07
CA GLU A 113 -0.52 2.17 -10.69
C GLU A 113 0.47 1.29 -9.90
N GLU A 114 1.24 0.44 -10.57
CA GLU A 114 2.32 -0.35 -9.96
C GLU A 114 3.56 0.50 -9.68
N VAL A 115 3.80 1.54 -10.47
CA VAL A 115 4.93 2.45 -10.32
C VAL A 115 4.43 3.83 -9.90
N SER A 116 5.04 4.35 -8.84
CA SER A 116 4.88 5.74 -8.40
C SER A 116 6.24 6.34 -8.12
N ILE A 117 6.55 7.47 -8.74
CA ILE A 117 7.78 8.22 -8.49
C ILE A 117 7.38 9.54 -7.86
N MET A 118 7.70 9.71 -6.58
CA MET A 118 7.44 10.96 -5.86
C MET A 118 8.67 11.87 -5.99
N VAL A 119 8.42 13.16 -6.19
CA VAL A 119 9.45 14.19 -6.41
C VAL A 119 9.28 15.28 -5.35
N ASN A 120 10.40 15.74 -4.79
CA ASN A 120 10.47 16.74 -3.71
C ASN A 120 9.67 16.33 -2.45
N GLU A 121 9.91 15.12 -1.96
CA GLU A 121 9.38 14.64 -0.68
C GLU A 121 10.43 14.86 0.43
N GLU A 122 10.75 13.86 1.26
CA GLU A 122 11.89 13.94 2.20
C GLU A 122 13.22 14.00 1.45
N ASP A 123 13.29 13.31 0.31
CA ASP A 123 14.39 13.30 -0.65
C ASP A 123 13.87 13.80 -2.01
N HIS A 124 14.76 14.23 -2.90
CA HIS A 124 14.37 14.77 -4.22
C HIS A 124 13.59 13.77 -5.05
N LEU A 125 13.93 12.49 -4.94
CA LEU A 125 13.34 11.41 -5.71
C LEU A 125 13.05 10.21 -4.81
N ARG A 126 11.84 9.68 -4.94
CA ARG A 126 11.43 8.44 -4.29
C ARG A 126 10.72 7.54 -5.27
N ILE A 127 11.44 6.55 -5.79
CA ILE A 127 10.92 5.54 -6.70
C ILE A 127 10.17 4.51 -5.88
N GLN A 128 8.94 4.18 -6.24
CA GLN A 128 8.12 3.18 -5.57
C GLN A 128 7.56 2.18 -6.58
N CYS A 129 7.76 0.89 -6.29
CA CYS A 129 7.14 -0.22 -7.03
C CYS A 129 6.25 -1.03 -6.09
N LEU A 130 5.03 -1.33 -6.54
CA LEU A 130 3.97 -2.03 -5.82
C LEU A 130 3.53 -3.26 -6.60
N TYR A 131 3.49 -4.42 -5.94
CA TYR A 131 3.03 -5.69 -6.51
C TYR A 131 2.04 -6.37 -5.57
N SER A 132 1.10 -7.14 -6.14
CA SER A 132 0.18 -7.99 -5.36
C SER A 132 0.93 -9.19 -4.78
N GLY A 133 0.58 -9.62 -3.57
CA GLY A 133 1.20 -10.80 -2.96
C GLY A 133 2.69 -10.62 -2.63
N LEU A 134 3.40 -11.73 -2.43
CA LEU A 134 4.82 -11.76 -2.08
C LEU A 134 5.70 -11.77 -3.34
N GLN A 135 6.13 -10.59 -3.78
CA GLN A 135 6.90 -10.36 -5.01
C GLN A 135 7.97 -9.28 -4.80
N LEU A 136 8.77 -9.40 -3.73
CA LEU A 136 9.79 -8.39 -3.40
C LEU A 136 10.94 -8.34 -4.41
N ASN A 137 11.30 -9.48 -5.00
CA ASN A 137 12.39 -9.56 -5.97
C ASN A 137 11.99 -8.89 -7.29
N GLU A 138 10.79 -9.15 -7.78
CA GLU A 138 10.21 -8.54 -8.97
C GLU A 138 10.02 -7.03 -8.78
N ALA A 139 9.55 -6.63 -7.59
CA ALA A 139 9.47 -5.22 -7.21
C ALA A 139 10.85 -4.55 -7.15
N LEU A 140 11.89 -5.24 -6.68
CA LEU A 140 13.25 -4.69 -6.60
C LEU A 140 13.86 -4.56 -7.99
N GLN A 141 13.71 -5.58 -8.83
CA GLN A 141 14.18 -5.54 -10.22
C GLN A 141 13.55 -4.38 -10.99
N ARG A 142 12.24 -4.17 -10.85
CA ARG A 142 11.54 -3.04 -11.50
C ARG A 142 11.99 -1.69 -10.93
N ALA A 143 12.21 -1.59 -9.62
CA ALA A 143 12.70 -0.37 -9.01
C ALA A 143 14.13 -0.03 -9.47
N ASN A 144 15.01 -1.02 -9.53
CA ASN A 144 16.39 -0.83 -10.00
C ASN A 144 16.44 -0.46 -11.48
N ALA A 145 15.61 -1.08 -12.34
CA ALA A 145 15.55 -0.70 -13.75
C ALA A 145 15.13 0.77 -13.95
N LEU A 146 14.23 1.28 -13.09
CA LEU A 146 13.87 2.70 -13.07
C LEU A 146 14.97 3.59 -12.50
N ASP A 147 15.64 3.14 -11.43
CA ASP A 147 16.77 3.84 -10.81
C ASP A 147 17.92 4.02 -11.81
N ASP A 148 18.35 2.94 -12.46
CA ASP A 148 19.40 2.93 -13.49
C ASP A 148 19.03 3.83 -14.69
N PHE A 149 17.76 3.81 -15.12
CA PHE A 149 17.28 4.65 -16.22
C PHE A 149 17.39 6.15 -15.91
N ILE A 150 17.06 6.53 -14.67
CA ILE A 150 17.13 7.93 -14.22
C ILE A 150 18.59 8.34 -13.99
N GLU A 151 19.40 7.48 -13.38
CA GLU A 151 20.83 7.73 -13.15
C GLU A 151 21.61 7.93 -14.45
N GLY A 152 21.22 7.24 -15.53
CA GLY A 152 21.81 7.43 -16.86
C GLY A 152 21.63 8.85 -17.43
N GLN A 153 20.77 9.68 -16.84
CA GLN A 153 20.48 11.05 -17.27
C GLN A 153 20.78 12.10 -16.19
N ILE A 154 20.75 11.73 -14.91
CA ILE A 154 20.88 12.64 -13.78
C ILE A 154 21.80 12.03 -12.72
N ASP A 155 22.85 12.77 -12.35
CA ASP A 155 23.80 12.31 -11.32
C ASP A 155 23.17 12.31 -9.92
N TYR A 156 23.16 11.14 -9.28
CA TYR A 156 22.79 11.01 -7.87
C TYR A 156 23.88 11.54 -6.93
N ALA A 157 23.45 12.08 -5.80
CA ALA A 157 24.31 12.45 -4.68
C ALA A 157 24.75 11.17 -3.95
N PHE A 158 25.94 10.67 -4.27
CA PHE A 158 26.49 9.41 -3.75
C PHE A 158 27.87 9.62 -3.12
N ASP A 159 28.14 8.89 -2.05
CA ASP A 159 29.43 8.83 -1.36
C ASP A 159 29.89 7.38 -1.22
N GLU A 160 31.16 7.11 -1.51
CA GLU A 160 31.72 5.75 -1.57
C GLU A 160 31.64 4.99 -0.23
N GLU A 161 31.66 5.69 0.91
CA GLU A 161 31.59 5.07 2.24
C GLU A 161 30.15 5.04 2.78
N ARG A 162 29.33 6.03 2.43
CA ARG A 162 27.99 6.26 3.03
C ARG A 162 26.83 5.89 2.11
N GLY A 163 27.10 5.59 0.84
CA GLY A 163 26.09 5.29 -0.17
C GLY A 163 25.34 6.54 -0.65
N TYR A 164 24.06 6.37 -0.97
CA TYR A 164 23.19 7.46 -1.42
C TYR A 164 22.96 8.46 -0.27
N LEU A 165 23.28 9.72 -0.54
CA LEU A 165 23.16 10.79 0.44
C LEU A 165 21.70 11.20 0.60
N THR A 166 21.27 11.32 1.85
CA THR A 166 19.88 11.60 2.23
C THR A 166 19.84 12.47 3.49
N SER A 167 18.78 13.26 3.64
CA SER A 167 18.49 13.97 4.89
C SER A 167 17.83 13.07 5.94
N CYS A 168 17.28 11.93 5.53
CA CYS A 168 16.55 11.01 6.40
C CYS A 168 17.49 9.93 6.96
N PRO A 169 17.75 9.88 8.29
CA PRO A 169 18.67 8.90 8.87
C PRO A 169 18.28 7.44 8.59
N THR A 170 16.98 7.18 8.33
CA THR A 170 16.48 5.82 8.07
C THR A 170 16.76 5.33 6.65
N ASN A 171 17.18 6.22 5.73
CA ASN A 171 17.47 5.88 4.33
C ASN A 171 18.99 5.80 4.03
N VAL A 172 19.88 6.11 4.98
CA VAL A 172 21.34 6.15 4.75
C VAL A 172 21.87 4.80 4.22
N GLY A 173 22.78 4.84 3.26
CA GLY A 173 23.33 3.65 2.59
C GLY A 173 22.65 3.40 1.26
N THR A 174 21.88 2.32 1.18
CA THR A 174 21.17 1.89 -0.05
C THR A 174 20.03 2.82 -0.46
N GLY A 175 19.48 3.64 0.44
CA GLY A 175 18.22 4.35 0.19
C GLY A 175 17.00 3.42 0.07
N LEU A 176 17.15 2.12 0.34
CA LEU A 176 16.13 1.11 0.14
C LEU A 176 15.20 0.97 1.35
N ARG A 177 13.90 1.00 1.08
CA ARG A 177 12.87 0.51 2.01
C ARG A 177 12.01 -0.55 1.35
N ALA A 178 12.29 -1.80 1.66
CA ALA A 178 11.47 -2.95 1.31
C ALA A 178 10.38 -3.17 2.37
N SER A 179 9.16 -3.47 1.92
CA SER A 179 8.05 -3.72 2.82
C SER A 179 7.01 -4.67 2.25
N VAL A 180 6.37 -5.45 3.14
CA VAL A 180 5.27 -6.35 2.82
C VAL A 180 4.08 -6.02 3.70
N MET A 181 2.90 -5.94 3.10
CA MET A 181 1.64 -5.77 3.80
C MET A 181 0.95 -7.13 3.96
N MET A 182 0.60 -7.51 5.19
CA MET A 182 0.08 -8.83 5.53
C MET A 182 -1.19 -8.73 6.36
N HIS A 183 -2.15 -9.61 6.10
CA HIS A 183 -3.36 -9.81 6.88
C HIS A 183 -3.17 -10.99 7.83
N LEU A 184 -3.07 -10.71 9.14
CA LEU A 184 -2.67 -11.68 10.17
C LEU A 184 -3.76 -11.90 11.24
N PRO A 185 -5.01 -12.21 10.87
CA PRO A 185 -6.10 -12.39 11.83
C PRO A 185 -5.89 -13.60 12.75
N GLY A 186 -5.30 -14.70 12.26
CA GLY A 186 -5.06 -15.90 13.06
C GLY A 186 -4.11 -15.64 14.23
N LEU A 187 -2.98 -14.99 13.96
CA LEU A 187 -2.01 -14.58 14.97
C LEU A 187 -2.57 -13.58 15.97
N VAL A 188 -3.43 -12.65 15.53
CA VAL A 188 -4.12 -11.71 16.43
C VAL A 188 -5.12 -12.44 17.32
N LEU A 189 -5.99 -13.29 16.75
CA LEU A 189 -7.04 -13.99 17.49
C LEU A 189 -6.50 -14.98 18.53
N THR A 190 -5.35 -15.58 18.23
CA THR A 190 -4.61 -16.46 19.14
C THR A 190 -3.68 -15.71 20.09
N ASN A 191 -3.65 -14.37 20.06
CA ASN A 191 -2.78 -13.50 20.85
C ASN A 191 -1.26 -13.73 20.66
N GLN A 192 -0.84 -14.33 19.55
CA GLN A 192 0.56 -14.59 19.24
C GLN A 192 1.31 -13.37 18.71
N ILE A 193 0.60 -12.39 18.13
CA ILE A 193 1.20 -11.20 17.51
C ILE A 193 2.09 -10.39 18.47
N ASN A 194 1.70 -10.32 19.75
CA ASN A 194 2.43 -9.56 20.77
C ASN A 194 3.80 -10.16 21.11
N HIS A 195 3.96 -11.47 20.91
CA HIS A 195 5.23 -12.17 21.08
C HIS A 195 6.08 -12.13 19.81
N LEU A 196 5.42 -12.12 18.65
CA LEU A 196 6.07 -12.12 17.35
C LEU A 196 6.75 -10.78 17.03
N ILE A 197 6.11 -9.64 17.34
CA ILE A 197 6.66 -8.30 17.03
C ILE A 197 8.05 -8.08 17.66
N PRO A 198 8.29 -8.34 18.96
CA PRO A 198 9.62 -8.21 19.55
C PRO A 198 10.68 -9.10 18.89
N ALA A 199 10.31 -10.32 18.48
CA ALA A 199 11.22 -11.23 17.79
C ALA A 199 11.61 -10.70 16.41
N ILE A 200 10.64 -10.18 15.65
CA ILE A 200 10.89 -9.55 14.34
C ILE A 200 11.81 -8.32 14.50
N ASN A 201 11.59 -7.50 15.53
CA ASN A 201 12.43 -6.34 15.80
C ASN A 201 13.89 -6.71 16.11
N GLN A 202 14.13 -7.84 16.80
CA GLN A 202 15.48 -8.35 17.06
C GLN A 202 16.22 -8.78 15.78
N LEU A 203 15.48 -9.09 14.72
CA LEU A 203 16.04 -9.44 13.41
C LEU A 203 16.34 -8.20 12.54
N GLY A 204 16.17 -6.98 13.06
CA GLY A 204 16.42 -5.74 12.31
C GLY A 204 15.31 -5.39 11.31
N LEU A 205 14.10 -5.88 11.55
CA LEU A 205 12.89 -5.52 10.81
C LEU A 205 11.96 -4.70 11.71
N VAL A 206 10.97 -4.03 11.13
CA VAL A 206 9.97 -3.25 11.86
C VAL A 206 8.57 -3.64 11.42
N VAL A 207 7.69 -3.84 12.41
CA VAL A 207 6.26 -4.11 12.21
C VAL A 207 5.43 -2.89 12.62
N ARG A 208 4.49 -2.47 11.75
CA ARG A 208 3.62 -1.29 11.96
C ARG A 208 2.21 -1.54 11.42
N GLY A 209 1.25 -0.70 11.77
CA GLY A 209 -0.03 -0.62 11.07
C GLY A 209 0.10 -0.01 9.67
N ILE A 210 -1.02 0.12 8.96
CA ILE A 210 -1.07 0.50 7.53
C ILE A 210 -0.55 1.93 7.27
N TYR A 211 -0.67 2.84 8.25
CA TYR A 211 -0.34 4.26 8.09
C TYR A 211 0.95 4.71 8.81
N GLY A 212 1.84 3.78 9.16
CA GLY A 212 3.19 4.11 9.67
C GLY A 212 3.38 3.95 11.17
N GLU A 213 4.37 4.65 11.74
CA GLU A 213 4.83 4.49 13.13
C GLU A 213 3.74 4.85 14.15
N GLY A 214 3.53 3.98 15.14
CA GLY A 214 2.53 4.19 16.19
C GLY A 214 1.07 4.00 15.74
N SER A 215 0.82 3.63 14.47
CA SER A 215 -0.53 3.37 13.98
C SER A 215 -1.10 2.03 14.49
N GLU A 216 -2.38 2.03 14.87
CA GLU A 216 -3.11 0.81 15.21
C GLU A 216 -3.21 -0.11 13.98
N ALA A 217 -3.04 -1.42 14.17
CA ALA A 217 -3.23 -2.44 13.14
C ALA A 217 -4.73 -2.68 12.87
N ILE A 218 -5.38 -1.67 12.29
CA ILE A 218 -6.80 -1.71 11.95
C ILE A 218 -7.05 -2.80 10.90
N GLY A 219 -8.03 -3.68 11.15
CA GLY A 219 -8.33 -4.81 10.27
C GLY A 219 -7.31 -5.95 10.29
N ASN A 220 -6.48 -6.05 11.34
CA ASN A 220 -5.41 -7.06 11.46
C ASN A 220 -4.43 -7.03 10.28
N ILE A 221 -4.23 -5.85 9.68
CA ILE A 221 -3.26 -5.64 8.61
C ILE A 221 -2.01 -5.00 9.20
N PHE A 222 -0.87 -5.59 8.88
CA PHE A 222 0.44 -5.21 9.36
C PHE A 222 1.36 -4.95 8.18
N GLN A 223 2.22 -3.95 8.31
CA GLN A 223 3.33 -3.73 7.40
C GLN A 223 4.64 -4.14 8.07
N ILE A 224 5.38 -5.02 7.41
CA ILE A 224 6.70 -5.49 7.84
C ILE A 224 7.73 -4.91 6.88
N SER A 225 8.81 -4.35 7.39
CA SER A 225 9.83 -3.68 6.56
C SER A 225 11.22 -3.77 7.16
N ASN A 226 12.25 -3.60 6.33
CA ASN A 226 13.63 -3.52 6.81
C ASN A 226 13.87 -2.28 7.66
N GLN A 227 14.70 -2.40 8.70
CA GLN A 227 15.25 -1.26 9.44
C GLN A 227 16.67 -0.91 8.96
N ILE A 228 17.43 -1.94 8.58
CA ILE A 228 18.82 -1.81 8.16
C ILE A 228 18.85 -1.38 6.69
N THR A 229 19.59 -0.31 6.42
CA THR A 229 19.76 0.30 5.09
C THR A 229 21.22 0.55 4.71
N LEU A 230 22.13 0.56 5.69
CA LEU A 230 23.59 0.70 5.51
C LEU A 230 24.31 -0.58 5.92
N GLY A 231 25.34 -0.97 5.17
CA GLY A 231 26.21 -2.12 5.48
C GLY A 231 25.65 -3.48 5.06
N LYS A 232 24.55 -3.51 4.30
CA LYS A 232 24.00 -4.67 3.60
C LYS A 232 23.60 -4.27 2.19
N SER A 233 23.69 -5.21 1.24
CA SER A 233 23.21 -4.99 -0.13
C SER A 233 21.69 -4.96 -0.19
N GLU A 234 21.12 -4.32 -1.21
CA GLU A 234 19.68 -4.31 -1.49
C GLU A 234 19.11 -5.72 -1.61
N THR A 235 19.85 -6.63 -2.26
CA THR A 235 19.47 -8.04 -2.42
C THR A 235 19.42 -8.77 -1.09
N ASP A 236 20.46 -8.62 -0.25
CA ASP A 236 20.47 -9.27 1.07
C ASP A 236 19.33 -8.76 1.96
N ILE A 237 19.03 -7.45 1.90
CA ILE A 237 17.92 -6.83 2.63
C ILE A 237 16.57 -7.46 2.20
N VAL A 238 16.36 -7.64 0.89
CA VAL A 238 15.14 -8.25 0.36
C VAL A 238 15.06 -9.74 0.69
N GLU A 239 16.16 -10.48 0.62
CA GLU A 239 16.22 -11.90 0.97
C GLU A 239 15.93 -12.14 2.46
N ASP A 240 16.54 -11.34 3.35
CA ASP A 240 16.30 -11.38 4.79
C ASP A 240 14.81 -11.13 5.10
N LEU A 241 14.23 -10.08 4.51
CA LEU A 241 12.82 -9.75 4.70
C LEU A 241 11.92 -10.87 4.17
N THR A 242 12.22 -11.43 2.99
CA THR A 242 11.45 -12.51 2.38
C THR A 242 11.45 -13.75 3.27
N SER A 243 12.60 -14.14 3.81
CA SER A 243 12.74 -15.29 4.72
C SER A 243 11.88 -15.14 5.98
N VAL A 244 11.89 -13.96 6.61
CA VAL A 244 11.05 -13.70 7.79
C VAL A 244 9.57 -13.70 7.43
N VAL A 245 9.18 -13.05 6.33
CA VAL A 245 7.79 -13.02 5.87
C VAL A 245 7.26 -14.43 5.60
N GLN A 246 8.04 -15.31 4.98
CA GLN A 246 7.65 -16.71 4.75
C GLN A 246 7.39 -17.47 6.06
N GLN A 247 8.20 -17.24 7.09
CA GLN A 247 7.95 -17.83 8.42
C GLN A 247 6.65 -17.31 9.04
N ILE A 248 6.35 -16.03 8.88
CA ILE A 248 5.10 -15.42 9.38
C ILE A 248 3.89 -15.99 8.64
N ILE A 249 3.97 -16.18 7.32
CA ILE A 249 2.93 -16.84 6.52
C ILE A 249 2.65 -18.23 7.09
N ALA A 250 3.70 -19.04 7.34
CA ALA A 250 3.55 -20.38 7.89
C ALA A 250 2.90 -20.36 9.29
N GLN A 251 3.31 -19.45 10.17
CA GLN A 251 2.72 -19.29 11.50
C GLN A 251 1.25 -18.84 11.44
N GLU A 252 0.90 -17.91 10.55
CA GLU A 252 -0.47 -17.46 10.34
C GLU A 252 -1.36 -18.60 9.83
N ARG A 253 -0.91 -19.39 8.83
CA ARG A 253 -1.64 -20.56 8.36
C ARG A 253 -1.87 -21.58 9.48
N SER A 254 -0.83 -21.88 10.27
CA SER A 254 -0.95 -22.77 11.41
C SER A 254 -1.90 -22.24 12.49
N ALA A 255 -1.88 -20.94 12.77
CA ALA A 255 -2.81 -20.32 13.71
C ALA A 255 -4.26 -20.39 13.22
N ARG A 256 -4.49 -20.17 11.92
CA ARG A 256 -5.81 -20.33 11.28
C ARG A 256 -6.32 -21.77 11.41
N GLU A 257 -5.49 -22.76 11.10
CA GLU A 257 -5.84 -24.18 11.26
C GLU A 257 -6.17 -24.54 12.72
N ALA A 258 -5.37 -24.06 13.67
CA ALA A 258 -5.63 -24.27 15.09
C ALA A 258 -6.96 -23.67 15.54
N LEU A 259 -7.33 -22.48 15.04
CA LEU A 259 -8.61 -21.85 15.34
C LEU A 259 -9.79 -22.68 14.82
N VAL A 260 -9.69 -23.22 13.59
CA VAL A 260 -10.70 -24.13 13.03
C VAL A 260 -10.83 -25.37 13.89
N HIS A 261 -9.73 -26.01 14.27
CA HIS A 261 -9.78 -27.23 15.09
C HIS A 261 -10.31 -27.03 16.51
N THR A 262 -10.03 -25.88 17.13
CA THR A 262 -10.37 -25.62 18.53
C THR A 262 -11.73 -24.96 18.73
N SER A 263 -12.26 -24.26 17.72
CA SER A 263 -13.46 -23.41 17.86
C SER A 263 -14.20 -23.21 16.54
N ASP A 264 -14.32 -24.26 15.72
CA ASP A 264 -14.92 -24.24 14.37
C ASP A 264 -16.23 -23.43 14.30
N ILE A 265 -17.25 -23.84 15.07
CA ILE A 265 -18.58 -23.21 15.02
C ILE A 265 -18.60 -21.80 15.60
N GLN A 266 -17.76 -21.50 16.60
CA GLN A 266 -17.65 -20.15 17.15
C GLN A 266 -16.94 -19.20 16.19
N LEU A 267 -15.96 -19.71 15.45
CA LEU A 267 -15.26 -18.97 14.41
C LEU A 267 -16.20 -18.70 13.23
N GLU A 268 -16.96 -19.71 12.80
CA GLU A 268 -18.00 -19.57 11.77
C GLU A 268 -19.07 -18.53 12.17
N ASP A 269 -19.63 -18.62 13.39
CA ASP A 269 -20.61 -17.65 13.90
C ASP A 269 -20.03 -16.22 13.92
N ARG A 270 -18.76 -16.07 14.36
CA ARG A 270 -18.08 -14.78 14.38
C ARG A 270 -17.98 -14.17 12.98
N VAL A 271 -17.47 -14.91 12.00
CA VAL A 271 -17.28 -14.37 10.64
C VAL A 271 -18.63 -14.04 10.00
N TYR A 272 -19.67 -14.84 10.23
CA TYR A 272 -21.03 -14.56 9.74
C TYR A 272 -21.72 -13.39 10.45
N ARG A 273 -21.44 -13.14 11.74
CA ARG A 273 -21.90 -11.90 12.41
C ARG A 273 -21.31 -10.67 11.77
N SER A 274 -20.00 -10.66 11.55
CA SER A 274 -19.30 -9.57 10.87
C SER A 274 -19.84 -9.39 9.45
N PHE A 275 -20.13 -10.49 8.75
CA PHE A 275 -20.76 -10.45 7.43
C PHE A 275 -22.17 -9.84 7.47
N GLY A 276 -23.02 -10.25 8.40
CA GLY A 276 -24.36 -9.69 8.58
C GLY A 276 -24.34 -8.20 8.92
N ILE A 277 -23.38 -7.76 9.75
CA ILE A 277 -23.17 -6.33 10.05
C ILE A 277 -22.87 -5.58 8.75
N LEU A 278 -21.89 -6.02 7.96
CA LEU A 278 -21.52 -5.35 6.70
C LEU A 278 -22.69 -5.30 5.70
N GLN A 279 -23.52 -6.34 5.64
CA GLN A 279 -24.66 -6.41 4.72
C GLN A 279 -25.88 -5.59 5.16
N HIS A 280 -26.03 -5.29 6.45
CA HIS A 280 -27.29 -4.74 6.96
C HIS A 280 -27.14 -3.43 7.75
N ALA A 281 -25.98 -3.16 8.35
CA ALA A 281 -25.74 -1.96 9.14
C ALA A 281 -26.09 -0.69 8.35
N ARG A 282 -26.63 0.32 9.03
CA ARG A 282 -26.96 1.64 8.44
C ARG A 282 -25.98 2.75 8.84
N VAL A 283 -25.19 2.49 9.86
CA VAL A 283 -24.10 3.33 10.36
C VAL A 283 -22.98 2.37 10.73
N ILE A 284 -21.75 2.63 10.28
CA ILE A 284 -20.58 1.84 10.66
C ILE A 284 -19.33 2.72 10.69
N GLU A 285 -18.62 2.72 11.81
CA GLU A 285 -17.38 3.47 11.98
C GLU A 285 -16.22 2.81 11.22
N THR A 286 -15.16 3.56 10.91
CA THR A 286 -13.98 3.03 10.18
C THR A 286 -13.37 1.81 10.88
N LYS A 287 -13.19 1.87 12.21
CA LYS A 287 -12.56 0.77 12.97
C LYS A 287 -13.42 -0.48 12.97
N GLU A 288 -14.74 -0.33 13.12
CA GLU A 288 -15.68 -1.45 13.08
C GLU A 288 -15.76 -2.06 11.68
N ALA A 289 -15.83 -1.23 10.64
CA ALA A 289 -15.85 -1.69 9.25
C ALA A 289 -14.60 -2.52 8.93
N ALA A 290 -13.40 -2.03 9.27
CA ALA A 290 -12.17 -2.76 9.01
C ALA A 290 -12.07 -4.07 9.81
N ARG A 291 -12.52 -4.10 11.07
CA ARG A 291 -12.60 -5.34 11.85
C ARG A 291 -13.54 -6.35 11.17
N CYS A 292 -14.72 -5.91 10.76
CA CYS A 292 -15.69 -6.80 10.12
C CYS A 292 -15.19 -7.28 8.76
N LEU A 293 -14.57 -6.41 7.95
CA LEU A 293 -13.95 -6.77 6.67
C LEU A 293 -12.84 -7.81 6.87
N SER A 294 -12.01 -7.64 7.90
CA SER A 294 -11.00 -8.63 8.28
C SER A 294 -11.61 -9.98 8.65
N ASP A 295 -12.65 -10.01 9.48
CA ASP A 295 -13.31 -11.26 9.87
C ASP A 295 -13.95 -11.95 8.65
N VAL A 296 -14.59 -11.18 7.75
CA VAL A 296 -15.16 -11.73 6.52
C VAL A 296 -14.07 -12.26 5.60
N ARG A 297 -12.92 -11.58 5.48
CA ARG A 297 -11.77 -12.08 4.70
C ARG A 297 -11.27 -13.42 5.22
N LEU A 298 -11.11 -13.53 6.54
CA LEU A 298 -10.78 -14.79 7.19
C LEU A 298 -11.84 -15.87 6.89
N GLY A 299 -13.13 -15.52 6.98
CA GLY A 299 -14.23 -16.44 6.68
C GLY A 299 -14.24 -16.96 5.23
N ILE A 300 -13.83 -16.13 4.27
CA ILE A 300 -13.64 -16.54 2.86
C ILE A 300 -12.42 -17.45 2.73
N ASP A 301 -11.28 -17.07 3.33
CA ASP A 301 -10.05 -17.85 3.26
C ASP A 301 -10.18 -19.25 3.89
N LEU A 302 -10.99 -19.39 4.94
CA LEU A 302 -11.29 -20.67 5.59
C LEU A 302 -12.41 -21.46 4.89
N GLY A 303 -13.07 -20.88 3.89
CA GLY A 303 -14.12 -21.54 3.12
C GLY A 303 -15.50 -21.58 3.78
N TYR A 304 -15.71 -20.87 4.90
CA TYR A 304 -17.03 -20.70 5.51
C TYR A 304 -17.93 -19.84 4.61
N ILE A 305 -17.44 -18.64 4.25
CA ILE A 305 -18.18 -17.70 3.40
C ILE A 305 -17.83 -17.98 1.94
N LYS A 306 -18.81 -18.45 1.18
CA LYS A 306 -18.67 -18.78 -0.25
C LYS A 306 -19.31 -17.68 -1.11
N ASN A 307 -18.93 -17.63 -2.39
CA ASN A 307 -19.51 -16.74 -3.42
C ASN A 307 -19.27 -15.24 -3.19
N ILE A 308 -18.13 -14.90 -2.60
CA ILE A 308 -17.64 -13.51 -2.47
C ILE A 308 -16.18 -13.52 -2.88
N SER A 309 -15.79 -12.61 -3.77
CA SER A 309 -14.39 -12.52 -4.20
C SER A 309 -13.52 -11.87 -3.13
N LYS A 310 -12.25 -12.29 -3.03
CA LYS A 310 -11.28 -11.66 -2.13
C LYS A 310 -10.96 -10.22 -2.54
N GLY A 311 -10.99 -9.93 -3.83
CA GLY A 311 -10.72 -8.61 -4.40
C GLY A 311 -11.63 -7.51 -3.83
N ILE A 312 -12.93 -7.79 -3.61
CA ILE A 312 -13.86 -6.82 -3.01
C ILE A 312 -13.39 -6.39 -1.61
N LEU A 313 -12.79 -7.29 -0.83
CA LEU A 313 -12.39 -6.96 0.53
C LEU A 313 -11.16 -6.06 0.55
N ASN A 314 -10.20 -6.32 -0.33
CA ASN A 314 -9.06 -5.41 -0.54
C ASN A 314 -9.56 -4.03 -0.99
N GLU A 315 -10.51 -4.00 -1.93
CA GLU A 315 -11.14 -2.78 -2.42
C GLU A 315 -11.88 -2.03 -1.30
N LEU A 316 -12.74 -2.71 -0.53
CA LEU A 316 -13.53 -2.09 0.54
C LEU A 316 -12.64 -1.54 1.65
N MET A 317 -11.48 -2.12 1.93
CA MET A 317 -10.53 -1.58 2.91
C MET A 317 -10.04 -0.17 2.55
N ILE A 318 -9.97 0.14 1.24
CA ILE A 318 -9.49 1.41 0.72
C ILE A 318 -10.66 2.36 0.43
N LEU A 319 -11.71 1.87 -0.23
CA LEU A 319 -12.85 2.71 -0.62
C LEU A 319 -13.71 3.18 0.55
N THR A 320 -13.62 2.52 1.70
CA THR A 320 -14.31 2.94 2.93
C THR A 320 -13.54 3.97 3.74
N GLN A 321 -12.36 4.39 3.25
CA GLN A 321 -11.58 5.46 3.87
C GLN A 321 -12.22 6.85 3.64
N PRO A 322 -11.93 7.84 4.51
CA PRO A 322 -12.60 9.13 4.47
C PRO A 322 -12.48 9.91 3.16
N GLY A 323 -11.34 9.84 2.47
CA GLY A 323 -11.09 10.53 1.21
C GLY A 323 -11.93 9.95 0.08
N PHE A 324 -11.86 8.64 -0.13
CA PHE A 324 -12.70 7.96 -1.11
C PHE A 324 -14.19 8.16 -0.88
N LEU A 325 -14.65 8.05 0.38
CA LEU A 325 -16.07 8.26 0.70
C LEU A 325 -16.55 9.68 0.37
N GLN A 326 -15.72 10.69 0.63
CA GLN A 326 -16.02 12.08 0.27
C GLN A 326 -16.00 12.30 -1.24
N LYS A 327 -15.03 11.71 -1.94
CA LYS A 327 -14.95 11.79 -3.41
C LYS A 327 -16.16 11.15 -4.06
N TYR A 328 -16.55 9.95 -3.62
CA TYR A 328 -17.73 9.24 -4.10
C TYR A 328 -19.04 9.95 -3.74
N ALA A 329 -19.09 10.67 -2.62
CA ALA A 329 -20.24 11.49 -2.26
C ALA A 329 -20.30 12.83 -3.01
N GLY A 330 -19.27 13.20 -3.78
CA GLY A 330 -19.21 14.45 -4.54
C GLY A 330 -18.96 15.68 -3.66
N GLY A 331 -18.46 15.53 -2.43
CA GLY A 331 -18.23 16.65 -1.53
C GLY A 331 -17.80 16.25 -0.12
N PRO A 332 -17.45 17.24 0.73
CA PRO A 332 -17.04 17.00 2.10
C PRO A 332 -18.18 16.42 2.93
N LEU A 333 -17.85 15.43 3.77
CA LEU A 333 -18.80 14.76 4.67
C LEU A 333 -18.37 14.94 6.13
N ARG A 334 -19.33 15.25 7.00
CA ARG A 334 -19.13 15.26 8.46
C ARG A 334 -18.88 13.83 8.96
N PRO A 335 -18.23 13.65 10.13
CA PRO A 335 -17.93 12.31 10.67
C PRO A 335 -19.10 11.33 10.65
N HIS A 336 -20.25 11.72 11.19
CA HIS A 336 -21.46 10.88 11.20
C HIS A 336 -22.02 10.59 9.79
N GLU A 337 -21.94 11.55 8.87
CA GLU A 337 -22.36 11.36 7.48
C GLU A 337 -21.45 10.35 6.76
N ARG A 338 -20.15 10.35 7.08
CA ARG A 338 -19.22 9.33 6.59
C ARG A 338 -19.59 7.94 7.08
N ASP A 339 -20.02 7.79 8.34
CA ASP A 339 -20.38 6.49 8.88
C ASP A 339 -21.67 5.92 8.24
N ILE A 340 -22.64 6.78 7.95
CA ILE A 340 -23.83 6.40 7.16
C ILE A 340 -23.43 6.04 5.73
N ARG A 341 -22.60 6.88 5.09
CA ARG A 341 -22.20 6.68 3.69
C ARG A 341 -21.34 5.43 3.52
N ARG A 342 -20.45 5.15 4.47
CA ARG A 342 -19.64 3.93 4.55
C ARG A 342 -20.52 2.70 4.59
N ALA A 343 -21.50 2.67 5.49
CA ALA A 343 -22.43 1.56 5.60
C ALA A 343 -23.22 1.38 4.29
N ALA A 344 -23.68 2.47 3.66
CA ALA A 344 -24.35 2.40 2.38
C ALA A 344 -23.46 1.82 1.26
N PHE A 345 -22.24 2.33 1.15
CA PHE A 345 -21.27 1.93 0.14
C PHE A 345 -20.91 0.44 0.23
N ILE A 346 -20.63 -0.04 1.45
CA ILE A 346 -20.31 -1.46 1.69
C ILE A 346 -21.46 -2.35 1.21
N ARG A 347 -22.71 -2.01 1.55
CA ARG A 347 -23.88 -2.80 1.13
C ARG A 347 -24.09 -2.78 -0.39
N GLU A 348 -23.99 -1.60 -1.00
CA GLU A 348 -24.08 -1.45 -2.46
C GLU A 348 -23.07 -2.37 -3.16
N ARG A 349 -21.83 -2.43 -2.67
CA ARG A 349 -20.78 -3.29 -3.25
C ARG A 349 -21.07 -4.77 -3.08
N PHE A 350 -21.55 -5.22 -1.91
CA PHE A 350 -21.95 -6.61 -1.71
C PHE A 350 -23.18 -7.02 -2.54
N ASP A 351 -24.10 -6.10 -2.83
CA ASP A 351 -25.28 -6.37 -3.66
C ASP A 351 -24.93 -6.47 -5.15
N LEU A 352 -23.96 -5.68 -5.64
CA LEU A 352 -23.43 -5.81 -7.00
C LEU A 352 -22.82 -7.19 -7.24
N GLU A 353 -22.04 -7.69 -6.28
CA GLU A 353 -21.39 -9.00 -6.38
C GLU A 353 -22.39 -10.16 -6.40
N LYS A 354 -23.50 -10.03 -5.68
CA LYS A 354 -24.58 -11.02 -5.76
C LYS A 354 -25.21 -11.06 -7.16
N LYS A 355 -25.33 -9.89 -7.82
CA LYS A 355 -25.88 -9.80 -9.17
C LYS A 355 -24.94 -10.40 -10.21
N ASP A 356 -23.66 -10.05 -10.16
CA ASP A 356 -22.64 -10.57 -11.09
C ASP A 356 -22.54 -12.10 -11.00
N ASN A 357 -22.57 -12.65 -9.79
CA ASN A 357 -22.58 -14.11 -9.58
C ASN A 357 -23.90 -14.78 -10.03
N SER A 358 -25.01 -14.06 -10.06
CA SER A 358 -26.31 -14.59 -10.52
C SER A 358 -26.47 -14.57 -12.05
N GLU A 359 -25.84 -13.61 -12.74
CA GLU A 359 -25.89 -13.49 -14.19
C GLU A 359 -24.84 -14.39 -14.88
N GLY A 360 -23.70 -14.67 -14.23
CA GLY A 360 -22.69 -15.62 -14.71
C GLY A 360 -23.08 -17.11 -14.64
N GLY A 361 -24.20 -17.44 -13.98
CA GLY A 361 -24.68 -18.82 -13.80
C GLY A 361 -25.56 -19.38 -14.92
N ASN A 362 -25.89 -18.59 -15.95
CA ASN A 362 -26.76 -19.00 -17.07
C ASN A 362 -25.99 -19.23 -18.39
N SER A 363 -24.80 -19.81 -18.29
CA SER A 363 -24.07 -20.35 -19.45
C SER A 363 -23.80 -21.84 -19.24
N LEU A 364 -24.83 -22.67 -19.46
CA LEU A 364 -24.71 -24.11 -19.68
C LEU A 364 -25.09 -24.42 -21.13
#